data_AF-X0ZF56-F1
#
_entry.id   AF-X0ZF56-F1
#
_cell.length_a   1.000
_cell.length_b   1.000
_cell.length_c   1.000
_cell.angle_alpha   90.00
_cell.angle_beta   90.00
_cell.angle_gamma   90.00
#
_symmetry.space_group_name_H-M   'P 1'
#
loop_
_entity.id
_entity.type
_entity.pdbx_description
1 polymer ?
#
loop_
_entity_poly.entity_id
_entity_poly.type
_entity_poly.pdbx_seq_one_letter_code
_entity_poly.pdbx_strand_id
1 'polypeptide(L)'
;YLQNSTFFLKSTAYPGPEESLTESFLRSDLARAFEHLKAREAKILRLYYGLEGEQPHTLEAIGKMFGLSRERIRQTKEAALKKLRKSPNIELLQSYIN
;
A
#
# COMPACT_ATOMS: atom_id res chain seq x y z
N TYR A 1 -48.21 18.25 1.00
CA TYR A 1 -47.23 19.04 1.76
C TYR A 1 -46.18 18.09 2.33
N LEU A 2 -45.03 18.07 1.64
CA LEU A 2 -43.68 17.67 2.05
C LEU A 2 -43.46 16.32 2.77
N GLN A 3 -43.06 15.31 1.96
CA GLN A 3 -42.01 14.35 2.33
C GLN A 3 -40.76 15.10 2.78
N ASN A 4 -40.06 14.61 3.81
CA ASN A 4 -38.60 14.68 3.91
C ASN A 4 -38.09 13.64 4.90
N SER A 5 -37.90 12.45 4.32
CA SER A 5 -37.02 11.38 4.76
C SER A 5 -35.59 11.87 5.02
N THR A 6 -35.14 11.87 6.27
CA THR A 6 -33.71 11.87 6.62
C THR A 6 -33.31 10.48 7.10
N PHE A 7 -33.41 9.53 6.17
CA PHE A 7 -32.66 8.29 6.23
C PHE A 7 -31.19 8.66 6.04
N PHE A 8 -30.41 8.64 7.13
CA PHE A 8 -28.97 8.89 7.15
C PHE A 8 -28.24 7.81 6.33
N LEU A 9 -28.18 8.01 5.01
CA LEU A 9 -27.31 7.24 4.12
C LEU A 9 -25.87 7.67 4.36
N LYS A 10 -25.21 6.91 5.23
CA LYS A 10 -23.81 6.46 5.09
C LYS A 10 -23.12 6.95 3.81
N SER A 11 -22.48 8.11 3.86
CA SER A 11 -21.48 8.52 2.86
C SER A 11 -20.14 7.89 3.24
N THR A 12 -20.03 6.58 3.01
CA THR A 12 -18.73 5.93 2.89
C THR A 12 -18.11 6.28 1.54
N ALA A 13 -16.84 6.69 1.56
CA ALA A 13 -15.86 6.52 0.48
C ALA A 13 -15.79 7.58 -0.63
N TYR A 14 -15.65 8.86 -0.28
CA TYR A 14 -14.81 9.76 -1.09
C TYR A 14 -13.78 10.40 -0.17
N PRO A 15 -12.47 10.10 -0.33
CA PRO A 15 -11.45 10.85 0.39
C PRO A 15 -11.58 12.32 0.00
N GLY A 16 -11.51 13.22 0.98
CA GLY A 16 -11.52 14.66 0.70
C GLY A 16 -10.40 15.05 -0.26
N PRO A 17 -10.46 16.20 -0.96
CA PRO A 17 -9.41 16.60 -1.89
C PRO A 17 -8.01 16.63 -1.25
N GLU A 18 -7.89 16.93 0.04
CA GLU A 18 -6.62 16.85 0.78
C GLU A 18 -6.15 15.41 1.05
N GLU A 19 -7.07 14.48 1.35
CA GLU A 19 -6.78 13.04 1.49
C GLU A 19 -6.41 12.41 0.13
N SER A 20 -7.07 12.85 -0.95
CA SER A 20 -6.77 12.38 -2.30
C SER A 20 -5.40 12.88 -2.79
N LEU A 21 -5.03 14.12 -2.45
CA LEU A 21 -3.71 14.67 -2.74
C LEU A 21 -2.63 13.92 -1.97
N THR A 22 -2.78 13.74 -0.66
CA THR A 22 -1.84 12.97 0.18
C THR A 22 -1.71 11.52 -0.28
N GLU A 23 -2.80 10.86 -0.68
CA GLU A 23 -2.76 9.51 -1.26
C GLU A 23 -2.00 9.50 -2.60
N SER A 24 -2.18 10.51 -3.45
CA SER A 24 -1.48 10.60 -4.74
C SER A 24 0.04 10.83 -4.58
N PHE A 25 0.45 11.62 -3.60
CA PHE A 25 1.86 11.81 -3.25
C PHE A 25 2.45 10.51 -2.70
N LEU A 26 1.75 9.86 -1.76
CA LEU A 26 2.15 8.58 -1.20
C LEU A 26 2.33 7.50 -2.28
N ARG A 27 1.39 7.40 -3.22
CA ARG A 27 1.50 6.46 -4.35
C ARG A 27 2.69 6.78 -5.25
N SER A 28 2.95 8.06 -5.49
CA SER A 28 4.08 8.51 -6.32
C SER A 28 5.43 8.21 -5.65
N ASP A 29 5.52 8.42 -4.34
CA ASP A 29 6.71 8.11 -3.55
C ASP A 29 6.95 6.61 -3.46
N LEU A 30 5.89 5.83 -3.26
CA LEU A 30 5.95 4.37 -3.30
C LEU A 30 6.36 3.86 -4.69
N ALA A 31 5.86 4.47 -5.77
CA ALA A 31 6.27 4.14 -7.13
C ALA A 31 7.77 4.37 -7.34
N ARG A 32 8.28 5.54 -6.94
CA ARG A 32 9.71 5.87 -7.01
C ARG A 32 10.56 4.97 -6.12
N ALA A 33 10.08 4.64 -4.92
CA ALA A 33 10.70 3.66 -4.04
C ALA A 33 10.77 2.26 -4.70
N PHE A 34 9.72 1.86 -5.42
CA PHE A 34 9.64 0.57 -6.10
C PHE A 34 10.51 0.49 -7.36
N GLU A 35 10.91 1.60 -7.99
CA GLU A 35 11.87 1.59 -9.11
C GLU A 35 13.23 0.97 -8.73
N HIS A 36 13.62 1.07 -7.46
CA HIS A 36 14.86 0.48 -6.95
C HIS A 36 14.72 -0.99 -6.53
N LEU A 37 13.50 -1.54 -6.61
CA LEU A 37 13.21 -2.93 -6.25
C LEU A 37 13.12 -3.79 -7.51
N LYS A 38 13.40 -5.09 -7.35
CA LYS A 38 13.07 -6.05 -8.40
C LYS A 38 11.54 -6.12 -8.54
N ALA A 39 11.02 -6.35 -9.75
CA ALA A 39 9.59 -6.47 -10.00
C ALA A 39 8.86 -7.43 -9.03
N ARG A 40 9.52 -8.54 -8.67
CA ARG A 40 9.00 -9.51 -7.68
C ARG A 40 8.91 -8.94 -6.26
N GLU A 41 9.91 -8.17 -5.83
CA GLU A 41 9.96 -7.53 -4.52
C GLU A 41 8.88 -6.44 -4.41
N ALA A 42 8.76 -5.59 -5.44
CA ALA A 42 7.72 -4.58 -5.52
C ALA A 42 6.33 -5.21 -5.49
N LYS A 43 6.09 -6.29 -6.26
CA LYS A 43 4.80 -6.98 -6.27
C LYS A 43 4.43 -7.61 -4.92
N ILE A 44 5.41 -8.20 -4.21
CA ILE A 44 5.19 -8.73 -2.85
C ILE A 44 4.80 -7.60 -1.89
N LEU A 45 5.46 -6.43 -1.96
CA LEU A 45 5.10 -5.30 -1.11
C LEU A 45 3.73 -4.71 -1.45
N ARG A 46 3.40 -4.58 -2.74
CA ARG A 46 2.08 -4.11 -3.20
C ARG A 46 0.94 -4.99 -2.65
N LEU A 47 1.08 -6.31 -2.76
CA LEU A 47 0.10 -7.26 -2.22
C LEU A 47 0.05 -7.23 -0.69
N TYR A 48 1.20 -7.11 -0.01
CA TYR A 48 1.23 -7.09 1.44
C TYR A 48 0.59 -5.84 2.05
N TYR A 49 0.72 -4.69 1.39
CA TYR A 49 0.18 -3.42 1.86
C TYR A 49 -1.14 -3.01 1.19
N GLY A 50 -1.63 -3.76 0.20
CA GLY A 50 -2.89 -3.44 -0.50
C GLY A 50 -2.81 -2.20 -1.39
N LEU A 51 -1.65 -1.92 -1.98
CA LEU A 51 -1.38 -0.63 -2.62
C LEU A 51 -2.02 -0.45 -4.01
N GLU A 52 -2.58 -1.50 -4.60
CA GLU A 52 -3.24 -1.47 -5.92
C GLU A 52 -4.78 -1.51 -5.82
N GLY A 53 -5.33 -1.08 -4.68
CA GLY A 53 -6.78 -1.14 -4.44
C GLY A 53 -7.26 -2.55 -4.05
N GLU A 54 -6.33 -3.46 -3.78
CA GLU A 54 -6.60 -4.77 -3.20
C GLU A 54 -6.49 -4.72 -1.67
N GLN A 55 -7.18 -5.63 -0.99
CA GLN A 55 -7.01 -5.78 0.45
C GLN A 55 -5.61 -6.32 0.78
N PRO A 56 -4.97 -5.88 1.88
CA PRO A 56 -3.69 -6.42 2.32
C PRO A 56 -3.69 -7.95 2.44
N HIS A 57 -2.76 -8.61 1.76
CA HIS A 57 -2.62 -10.06 1.81
C HIS A 57 -1.65 -10.52 2.91
N THR A 58 -1.96 -11.66 3.52
CA THR A 58 -1.05 -12.30 4.49
C THR A 58 0.18 -12.88 3.79
N LEU A 59 1.31 -13.00 4.51
CA LEU A 59 2.53 -13.62 3.98
C LEU A 59 2.29 -15.06 3.48
N GLU A 60 1.34 -15.78 4.07
CA GLU A 60 0.98 -17.12 3.66
C GLU A 60 0.19 -17.12 2.35
N ALA A 61 -0.79 -16.22 2.19
CA ALA A 61 -1.52 -16.05 0.94
C ALA A 61 -0.59 -15.64 -0.21
N ILE A 62 0.32 -14.70 0.04
CA ILE A 62 1.36 -14.31 -0.92
C ILE A 62 2.28 -15.49 -1.21
N GLY A 63 2.67 -16.28 -0.20
CA GLY A 63 3.47 -17.48 -0.40
C GLY A 63 2.80 -18.46 -1.38
N LYS A 64 1.51 -18.73 -1.19
CA LYS A 64 0.72 -19.58 -2.09
C LYS A 64 0.67 -19.04 -3.51
N MET A 65 0.46 -17.73 -3.71
CA MET A 65 0.43 -17.10 -5.04
C MET A 65 1.77 -17.18 -5.79
N PHE A 66 2.90 -17.15 -5.06
CA PHE A 66 4.24 -17.16 -5.66
C PHE A 66 4.91 -18.54 -5.64
N GLY A 67 4.23 -19.59 -5.16
CA GLY A 67 4.82 -20.92 -4.98
C GLY A 67 6.00 -20.93 -3.99
N LEU A 68 5.95 -20.07 -2.98
CA LEU A 68 7.01 -19.86 -1.99
C LEU A 68 6.53 -20.14 -0.57
N SER A 69 7.46 -20.51 0.32
CA SER A 69 7.17 -20.57 1.74
C SER A 69 6.90 -19.17 2.32
N ARG A 70 6.10 -19.12 3.38
CA ARG A 70 5.85 -17.89 4.16
C ARG A 70 7.16 -17.20 4.56
N GLU A 71 8.14 -17.99 5.00
CA GLU A 71 9.45 -17.49 5.42
C GLU A 71 10.21 -16.85 4.25
N ARG A 72 10.11 -17.42 3.05
CA ARG A 72 10.74 -16.82 1.86
C ARG A 72 10.10 -15.48 1.48
N ILE A 73 8.78 -15.35 1.65
CA ILE A 73 8.09 -14.06 1.47
C ILE A 73 8.53 -13.06 2.53
N ARG A 74 8.65 -13.47 3.80
CA ARG A 74 9.17 -12.62 4.90
C ARG A 74 10.56 -12.08 4.57
N GLN A 75 11.48 -12.95 4.16
CA GLN A 75 12.84 -12.57 3.78
C GLN A 75 12.86 -11.61 2.59
N THR A 76 12.05 -11.87 1.57
CA THR A 76 11.96 -11.01 0.38
C THR A 76 11.41 -9.63 0.76
N LYS A 77 10.40 -9.58 1.64
CA LYS A 77 9.85 -8.34 2.20
C LYS A 77 10.93 -7.55 2.96
N GLU A 78 11.67 -8.19 3.84
CA GLU A 78 12.73 -7.53 4.62
C GLU A 78 13.88 -7.02 3.75
N ALA A 79 14.28 -7.80 2.74
CA ALA A 79 15.27 -7.37 1.77
C ALA A 79 14.79 -6.14 0.98
N ALA A 80 13.54 -6.14 0.55
CA ALA A 80 12.92 -5.02 -0.14
C ALA A 80 12.85 -3.78 0.76
N LEU A 81 12.35 -3.91 1.99
CA LEU A 81 12.31 -2.83 2.97
C LEU A 81 13.71 -2.27 3.28
N LYS A 82 14.73 -3.13 3.37
CA LYS A 82 16.12 -2.69 3.57
C LYS A 82 16.65 -1.87 2.39
N LYS A 83 16.24 -2.18 1.15
CA LYS A 83 16.57 -1.37 -0.03
C LYS A 83 15.82 -0.04 -0.01
N LEU A 84 14.53 -0.06 0.33
CA LEU A 84 13.74 1.16 0.49
C LEU A 84 14.34 2.10 1.53
N ARG A 85 14.84 1.56 2.64
CA ARG A 85 15.49 2.34 3.70
C ARG A 85 16.80 3.03 3.28
N LYS A 86 17.43 2.54 2.22
CA LYS A 86 18.67 3.12 1.67
C LYS A 86 18.41 4.02 0.47
N SER A 87 17.16 4.08 0.00
CA SER A 87 16.78 5.01 -1.06
C SER A 87 16.64 6.42 -0.46
N PRO A 88 17.09 7.47 -1.17
CA PRO A 88 17.00 8.85 -0.69
C PRO A 88 15.57 9.33 -0.38
N ASN A 89 14.53 8.59 -0.80
CA ASN A 89 13.13 8.93 -0.59
C ASN A 89 12.55 8.40 0.75
N ILE A 90 13.37 7.86 1.65
CA ILE A 90 12.88 7.28 2.92
C ILE A 90 12.28 8.34 3.87
N GLU A 91 12.78 9.57 3.82
CA GLU A 91 12.30 10.67 4.67
C GLU A 91 10.84 11.02 4.36
N LEU A 92 10.44 11.00 3.08
CA LEU A 92 9.04 11.20 2.70
C LEU A 92 8.15 10.06 3.22
N LEU A 93 8.56 8.80 3.04
CA LEU A 93 7.76 7.66 3.48
C LEU A 93 7.60 7.59 5.02
N GLN A 94 8.59 8.05 5.79
CA GLN A 94 8.46 8.13 7.25
C GLN A 94 7.45 9.19 7.70
N SER A 95 7.29 10.28 6.95
CA SER A 95 6.32 11.34 7.28
C SER A 95 4.85 10.89 7.16
N TYR A 96 4.57 9.85 6.37
CA TYR A 96 3.22 9.30 6.19
C TYR A 96 2.86 8.14 7.13
N ILE A 97 3.83 7.63 7.91
CA ILE A 97 3.63 6.50 8.84
C ILE A 97 3.48 7.00 10.30
N ASN A 98 3.53 8.32 10.52
CA ASN A 98 3.42 8.95 11.84
C ASN A 98 2.01 9.50 12.10
#